data_AF-A0AAU7CPC4-F1
#
_entry.id   AF-A0AAU7CPC4-F1
#
_cell.length_a   1.000
_cell.length_b   1.000
_cell.length_c   1.000
_cell.angle_alpha   90.00
_cell.angle_beta   90.00
_cell.angle_gamma   90.00
#
_symmetry.space_group_name_H-M   'P 1'
#
loop_
_entity.id
_entity.type
_entity.pdbx_description
1 polymer ?
#
loop_
_entity_poly.entity_id
_entity_poly.type
_entity_poly.pdbx_seq_one_letter_code
_entity_poly.pdbx_strand_id
1 'polypeptide(L)'
;MAKKKSKPADEGSPPLTDFPEEFLAKYFPGGFTVRDEANALVHQVFRAGPIEDLHAGKHTALLDDPSLSRITNAEMKRLMIAACEKLTVFLQLRQDNHKLYDLTLKTIGIQFLSDWER
;
A
#
# COMPACT_ATOMS: atom_id res chain seq x y z
N MET A 1 12.97 29.84 12.27
CA MET A 1 11.57 29.36 12.18
C MET A 1 11.22 29.19 10.71
N ALA A 2 11.15 27.96 10.20
CA ALA A 2 10.82 27.71 8.80
C ALA A 2 9.29 27.78 8.60
N LYS A 3 8.84 28.59 7.64
CA LYS A 3 7.43 28.73 7.27
C LYS A 3 6.90 27.38 6.75
N LYS A 4 5.98 26.78 7.49
CA LYS A 4 5.22 25.59 7.08
C LYS A 4 4.38 25.99 5.87
N LYS A 5 4.68 25.48 4.67
CA LYS A 5 3.83 25.68 3.49
C LYS A 5 2.47 25.05 3.80
N SER A 6 1.40 25.84 3.72
CA SER A 6 0.02 25.38 3.86
C SER A 6 -0.27 24.40 2.72
N LYS A 7 -0.77 23.21 3.07
CA LYS A 7 -1.34 22.27 2.12
C LYS A 7 -2.49 22.99 1.40
N PRO A 8 -2.57 22.98 0.06
CA PRO A 8 -3.69 23.59 -0.64
C PRO A 8 -4.99 22.91 -0.21
N ALA A 9 -6.07 23.69 -0.21
CA ALA A 9 -7.40 23.26 0.17
C ALA A 9 -7.81 22.00 -0.61
N ASP A 10 -8.46 21.08 0.09
CA ASP A 10 -9.08 19.86 -0.45
C ASP A 10 -10.23 20.30 -1.37
N GLU A 11 -9.88 20.63 -2.61
CA GLU A 11 -10.82 20.81 -3.70
C GLU A 11 -11.44 19.45 -4.00
N GLY A 12 -12.52 19.15 -3.28
CA GLY A 12 -13.51 18.15 -3.63
C GLY A 12 -12.90 16.81 -4.03
N SER A 13 -12.31 16.10 -3.07
CA SER A 13 -12.11 14.66 -3.22
C SER A 13 -13.43 14.05 -3.73
N PRO A 14 -13.47 13.51 -4.97
CA PRO A 14 -14.69 12.95 -5.54
C PRO A 14 -15.26 11.90 -4.57
N PRO A 15 -16.58 11.73 -4.47
CA PRO A 15 -17.11 10.54 -3.81
C PRO A 15 -16.44 9.34 -4.48
N LEU A 16 -15.82 8.47 -3.69
CA LEU A 16 -15.12 7.26 -4.14
C LEU A 16 -16.13 6.31 -4.79
N THR A 17 -16.58 6.62 -6.00
CA THR A 17 -17.54 5.84 -6.78
C THR A 17 -17.04 5.53 -8.18
N ASP A 18 -16.11 6.33 -8.71
CA ASP A 18 -15.34 6.06 -9.92
C ASP A 18 -14.12 7.00 -10.07
N PHE A 19 -13.17 6.63 -10.93
CA PHE A 19 -12.08 7.52 -11.36
C PHE A 19 -12.23 7.82 -12.86
N PRO A 20 -12.18 9.09 -13.29
CA PRO A 20 -12.19 9.43 -14.72
C PRO A 20 -11.07 8.70 -15.47
N GLU A 21 -11.33 8.24 -16.70
CA GLU A 21 -10.34 7.48 -17.48
C GLU A 21 -9.06 8.27 -17.72
N GLU A 22 -9.18 9.56 -18.02
CA GLU A 22 -8.06 10.50 -18.15
C GLU A 22 -7.22 10.63 -16.87
N PHE A 23 -7.88 10.56 -15.71
CA PHE A 23 -7.21 10.55 -14.42
C PHE A 23 -6.46 9.24 -14.22
N LEU A 24 -7.09 8.10 -14.50
CA LEU A 24 -6.44 6.79 -14.42
C LEU A 24 -5.26 6.66 -15.38
N ALA A 25 -5.36 7.17 -16.60
CA ALA A 25 -4.30 7.12 -17.60
C ALA A 25 -3.01 7.84 -17.17
N LYS A 26 -3.14 8.87 -16.31
CA LYS A 26 -1.99 9.57 -15.73
C LYS A 26 -1.20 8.68 -14.76
N TYR A 27 -1.87 7.87 -13.96
CA TYR A 27 -1.24 7.04 -12.93
C TYR A 27 -0.95 5.61 -13.40
N PHE A 28 -1.76 5.13 -14.34
CA PHE A 28 -1.66 3.81 -14.94
C PHE A 28 -1.62 3.93 -16.46
N PRO A 29 -0.53 4.48 -17.05
CA PRO A 29 -0.37 4.47 -18.50
C PRO A 29 -0.45 3.02 -19.01
N GLY A 30 -1.29 2.79 -20.02
CA GLY A 30 -1.58 1.45 -20.53
C GLY A 30 -2.64 0.66 -19.75
N GLY A 31 -3.30 1.29 -18.76
CA GLY A 31 -4.34 0.68 -17.93
C GLY A 31 -3.80 0.07 -16.64
N PHE A 32 -4.73 -0.32 -15.75
CA PHE A 32 -4.43 -1.00 -14.50
C PHE A 32 -4.20 -2.49 -14.77
N THR A 33 -2.99 -2.98 -14.47
CA THR A 33 -2.55 -4.34 -14.80
C THR A 33 -2.62 -5.29 -13.59
N VAL A 34 -2.45 -6.59 -13.84
CA VAL A 34 -2.31 -7.59 -12.77
C VAL A 34 -1.09 -7.32 -11.89
N ARG A 35 -0.03 -6.70 -12.43
CA ARG A 35 1.14 -6.31 -11.64
C ARG A 35 0.83 -5.15 -10.71
N ASP A 36 0.03 -4.18 -11.15
CA ASP A 36 -0.47 -3.09 -10.28
C ASP A 36 -1.37 -3.63 -9.17
N GLU A 37 -2.26 -4.57 -9.50
CA GLU A 37 -3.09 -5.28 -8.52
C GLU A 37 -2.22 -5.97 -7.46
N ALA A 38 -1.21 -6.73 -7.90
CA ALA A 38 -0.30 -7.43 -7.00
C ALA A 38 0.49 -6.44 -6.11
N ASN A 39 0.98 -5.34 -6.66
CA ASN A 39 1.68 -4.31 -5.90
C ASN A 39 0.74 -3.68 -4.84
N ALA A 40 -0.50 -3.34 -5.21
CA ALA A 40 -1.48 -2.76 -4.30
C ALA A 40 -1.84 -3.71 -3.16
N LEU A 41 -2.03 -5.00 -3.47
CA LEU A 41 -2.26 -6.03 -2.47
C LEU A 41 -1.06 -6.18 -1.54
N VAL A 42 0.15 -6.37 -2.07
CA VAL A 42 1.38 -6.51 -1.26
C VAL A 42 1.59 -5.30 -0.36
N HIS A 43 1.36 -4.09 -0.88
CA HIS A 43 1.42 -2.88 -0.08
C HIS A 43 0.45 -2.95 1.11
N GLN A 44 -0.83 -3.28 0.89
CA GLN A 44 -1.80 -3.26 1.99
C GLN A 44 -1.69 -4.43 2.96
N VAL A 45 -1.47 -5.64 2.46
CA VAL A 45 -1.45 -6.84 3.29
C VAL A 45 -0.14 -6.98 4.05
N PHE A 46 0.97 -6.53 3.46
CA PHE A 46 2.29 -6.69 4.03
C PHE A 46 2.90 -5.37 4.49
N ARG A 47 3.18 -4.44 3.57
CA ARG A 47 3.92 -3.19 3.88
C ARG A 47 3.19 -2.31 4.90
N ALA A 48 1.87 -2.16 4.78
CA ALA A 48 0.99 -1.44 5.69
C ALA A 48 0.53 -2.29 6.89
N GLY A 49 1.26 -3.37 7.20
CA GLY A 49 1.05 -4.24 8.34
C GLY A 49 2.07 -3.98 9.46
N PRO A 50 2.24 -4.94 10.40
CA PRO A 50 3.17 -4.76 11.53
C PRO A 50 4.64 -4.62 11.11
N ILE A 51 4.99 -4.88 9.84
CA ILE A 51 6.33 -4.60 9.31
C ILE A 51 6.62 -3.10 9.21
N GLU A 52 5.60 -2.24 9.14
CA GLU A 52 5.78 -0.78 9.17
C GLU A 52 6.47 -0.35 10.46
N ASP A 53 6.14 -0.95 11.61
CA ASP A 53 6.75 -0.61 12.89
C ASP A 53 8.26 -0.89 12.90
N LEU A 54 8.68 -1.92 12.16
CA LEU A 54 10.09 -2.24 11.94
C LEU A 54 10.73 -1.29 10.92
N HIS A 55 10.06 -1.03 9.80
CA HIS A 55 10.55 -0.16 8.73
C HIS A 55 10.67 1.30 9.18
N ALA A 56 9.75 1.80 10.00
CA ALA A 56 9.75 3.18 10.50
C ALA A 56 10.75 3.41 11.65
N GLY A 57 11.49 2.37 12.05
CA GLY A 57 12.51 2.43 13.09
C GLY A 57 13.68 3.36 12.74
N LYS A 58 14.43 3.78 13.76
CA LYS A 58 15.66 4.57 13.57
C LYS A 58 16.83 3.66 13.20
N HIS A 59 17.63 4.11 12.25
CA HIS A 59 18.88 3.44 11.90
C HIS A 59 19.85 3.39 13.09
N THR A 60 20.60 2.28 13.21
CA THR A 60 21.73 2.11 14.15
C THR A 60 22.83 1.32 13.44
N ALA A 61 24.10 1.55 13.78
CA ALA A 61 25.23 0.84 13.15
C ALA A 61 25.21 -0.69 13.34
N LEU A 62 24.44 -1.19 14.31
CA LEU A 62 24.24 -2.65 14.49
C LEU A 62 23.47 -3.28 13.33
N LEU A 63 22.68 -2.49 12.59
CA LEU A 63 21.91 -2.96 11.43
C LEU A 63 22.79 -3.15 10.19
N ASP A 64 24.03 -2.65 10.19
CA ASP A 64 25.01 -2.89 9.11
C ASP A 64 25.51 -4.35 9.11
N ASP A 65 25.40 -5.05 10.25
CA ASP A 65 25.64 -6.48 10.34
C ASP A 65 24.35 -7.26 10.03
N PRO A 66 24.26 -7.95 8.87
CA PRO A 66 23.06 -8.69 8.50
C PRO A 66 22.78 -9.88 9.43
N SER A 67 23.75 -10.29 10.25
CA SER A 67 23.54 -11.33 11.27
C SER A 67 22.75 -10.83 12.47
N LEU A 68 22.70 -9.52 12.72
CA LEU A 68 22.02 -8.91 13.86
C LEU A 68 20.63 -8.37 13.49
N SER A 69 20.42 -7.99 12.23
CA SER A 69 19.13 -7.53 11.72
C SER A 69 18.22 -8.72 11.38
N ARG A 70 17.56 -9.30 12.38
CA ARG A 70 16.70 -10.49 12.21
C ARG A 70 15.27 -10.28 12.70
N ILE A 71 14.33 -10.85 11.95
CA ILE A 71 12.96 -11.11 12.39
C ILE A 71 12.96 -12.49 13.04
N THR A 72 12.56 -12.59 14.30
CA THR A 72 12.42 -13.87 15.00
C THR A 72 11.27 -14.69 14.40
N ASN A 73 11.26 -16.01 14.61
CA ASN A 73 10.15 -16.85 14.17
C ASN A 73 8.78 -16.41 14.72
N ALA A 74 8.75 -15.90 15.96
CA ALA A 74 7.52 -15.40 16.56
C ALA A 74 7.03 -14.12 15.87
N GLU A 75 7.93 -13.19 15.55
CA GLU A 75 7.60 -11.98 14.79
C GLU A 75 7.19 -12.32 13.36
N MET A 76 7.90 -13.22 12.68
CA MET A 76 7.54 -13.67 11.34
C MET A 76 6.14 -14.30 11.33
N LYS A 77 5.83 -15.16 12.30
CA LYS A 77 4.48 -15.74 12.44
C LYS A 77 3.42 -14.66 12.62
N ARG A 78 3.68 -13.64 13.43
CA ARG A 78 2.77 -12.50 13.62
C ARG A 78 2.55 -11.72 12.32
N LEU A 79 3.63 -11.44 11.57
CA LEU A 79 3.56 -10.76 10.27
C LEU A 79 2.71 -11.55 9.27
N MET A 80 2.93 -12.87 9.19
CA MET A 80 2.19 -13.75 8.29
C MET A 80 0.70 -13.81 8.63
N ILE A 81 0.35 -13.96 9.92
CA ILE A 81 -1.05 -14.00 10.36
C ILE A 81 -1.76 -12.69 9.98
N ALA A 82 -1.15 -11.53 10.31
CA ALA A 82 -1.74 -10.24 9.98
C ALA A 82 -1.92 -10.03 8.46
N ALA A 83 -0.96 -10.50 7.65
CA ALA A 83 -1.07 -10.45 6.20
C ALA A 83 -2.19 -11.36 5.68
N CYS A 84 -2.31 -12.58 6.19
CA CYS A 84 -3.38 -13.52 5.82
C CYS A 84 -4.77 -12.99 6.20
N GLU A 85 -4.92 -12.37 7.37
CA GLU A 85 -6.18 -11.77 7.82
C GLU A 85 -6.61 -10.64 6.86
N LYS A 86 -5.71 -9.71 6.54
CA LYS A 86 -6.01 -8.64 5.58
C LYS A 86 -6.27 -9.17 4.17
N LEU A 87 -5.47 -10.13 3.70
CA LEU A 87 -5.66 -10.72 2.37
C LEU A 87 -7.02 -11.41 2.26
N THR A 88 -7.48 -12.08 3.32
CA THR A 88 -8.82 -12.68 3.37
C THR A 88 -9.90 -11.64 3.12
N VAL A 89 -9.80 -10.45 3.72
CA VAL A 89 -10.75 -9.35 3.49
C VAL A 89 -10.75 -8.91 2.03
N PHE A 90 -9.59 -8.76 1.40
CA PHE A 90 -9.50 -8.39 -0.02
C PHE A 90 -10.04 -9.48 -0.95
N LEU A 91 -9.77 -10.75 -0.66
CA LEU A 91 -10.28 -11.88 -1.44
C LEU A 91 -11.79 -11.99 -1.33
N GLN A 92 -12.37 -11.78 -0.14
CA GLN A 92 -13.81 -11.74 0.07
C GLN A 92 -14.43 -10.53 -0.64
N LEU A 93 -13.80 -9.35 -0.54
CA LEU A 93 -14.25 -8.14 -1.22
C LEU A 93 -14.26 -8.31 -2.75
N ARG A 94 -13.26 -9.01 -3.30
CA ARG A 94 -13.21 -9.34 -4.73
C ARG A 94 -14.41 -10.19 -5.18
N GLN A 95 -14.89 -11.09 -4.32
CA GLN A 95 -16.04 -11.95 -4.60
C GLN A 95 -17.38 -11.20 -4.43
N ASP A 96 -17.51 -10.45 -3.33
CA ASP A 96 -18.79 -9.86 -2.94
C ASP A 96 -19.06 -8.51 -3.62
N ASN A 97 -18.00 -7.72 -3.86
CA ASN A 97 -18.10 -6.39 -4.43
C ASN A 97 -16.85 -6.03 -5.24
N HIS A 98 -16.77 -6.61 -6.45
CA HIS A 98 -15.65 -6.41 -7.36
C HIS A 98 -15.40 -4.92 -7.70
N LYS A 99 -16.45 -4.09 -7.76
CA LYS A 99 -16.29 -2.65 -8.03
C LYS A 99 -15.53 -1.96 -6.90
N LEU A 100 -15.90 -2.23 -5.64
CA LEU A 100 -15.21 -1.65 -4.49
C LEU A 100 -13.79 -2.20 -4.35
N TYR A 101 -13.58 -3.49 -4.65
CA TYR A 101 -12.24 -4.09 -4.71
C TYR A 101 -11.33 -3.33 -5.68
N ASP A 102 -11.75 -3.19 -6.93
CA ASP A 102 -11.00 -2.52 -7.99
C ASP A 102 -10.71 -1.05 -7.65
N LEU A 103 -11.71 -0.31 -7.16
CA LEU A 103 -11.54 1.08 -6.75
C LEU A 103 -10.54 1.22 -5.60
N THR A 104 -10.58 0.30 -4.63
CA THR A 104 -9.67 0.29 -3.48
C THR A 104 -8.22 0.10 -3.95
N LEU A 105 -7.96 -0.89 -4.81
CA LEU A 105 -6.61 -1.18 -5.29
C LEU A 105 -6.05 -0.07 -6.18
N LYS A 106 -6.87 0.53 -7.05
CA LYS A 106 -6.47 1.71 -7.83
C LYS A 106 -6.11 2.89 -6.92
N THR A 107 -6.92 3.14 -5.89
CA THR A 107 -6.64 4.20 -4.90
C THR A 107 -5.29 3.99 -4.22
N ILE A 108 -4.98 2.75 -3.83
CA ILE A 108 -3.69 2.39 -3.23
C ILE A 108 -2.55 2.63 -4.22
N GLY A 109 -2.70 2.19 -5.48
CA GLY A 109 -1.70 2.40 -6.52
C GLY A 109 -1.38 3.88 -6.74
N ILE A 110 -2.41 4.72 -6.82
CA ILE A 110 -2.28 6.17 -6.99
C ILE A 110 -1.58 6.82 -5.79
N GLN A 111 -1.88 6.37 -4.57
CA GLN A 111 -1.39 7.02 -3.35
C GLN A 111 0.02 6.62 -2.96
N PHE A 112 0.42 5.37 -3.21
CA PHE A 112 1.60 4.80 -2.55
C PHE A 112 2.60 4.12 -3.49
N LEU A 113 2.26 3.86 -4.76
CA LEU A 113 3.03 2.95 -5.60
C LEU A 113 3.65 3.63 -6.84
N SER A 114 3.75 4.96 -6.83
CA SER A 114 4.30 5.72 -7.97
C SER A 114 5.77 5.42 -8.27
N ASP A 115 6.52 4.91 -7.28
CA ASP A 115 7.94 4.56 -7.36
C ASP A 115 8.18 3.04 -7.43
N TRP A 116 7.13 2.22 -7.48
CA TRP A 116 7.24 0.77 -7.60
C TRP A 116 7.30 0.34 -9.08
N GLU A 117 7.98 -0.78 -9.34
CA GLU A 117 8.04 -1.39 -10.67
C GLU A 117 6.65 -1.93 -11.08
N ARG A 118 6.19 -1.51 -12.27
CA ARG A 118 4.93 -1.91 -12.89
C ARG A 118 5.10 -3.05 -13.88
#